data_AF-A2QHP9-F1
#
_entry.id   AF-A2QHP9-F1
#
_cell.length_a   1.000
_cell.length_b   1.000
_cell.length_c   1.000
_cell.angle_alpha   90.00
_cell.angle_beta   90.00
_cell.angle_gamma   90.00
#
_symmetry.space_group_name_H-M   'P 1'
#
loop_
_entity.id
_entity.type
_entity.pdbx_description
1 polymer ?
#
loop_
_entity_poly.entity_id
_entity_poly.type
_entity_poly.pdbx_seq_one_letter_code
_entity_poly.pdbx_strand_id
1 'polypeptide(L)'
;MASLKESLAGPGYVILNAIRVINIVVFLDIIAASAVMLVKIDLLTAFFFFEAVSHVATAGVSIFLIISELPILRGYFDRNWPLLGQNSGFITLAIAMLILGVGVLGDLNTKATSQESLGMAFWRLVLSAGILAMIMSVINVVASFIFADSDLGVSARHVRVYGAVAPQKVMTRNGSQRSFQLSMKREETLPTYSPQSSIKRQMSMRQNTRFPLKISSPVNPININDAASSKNLSSRLTTNLHIPFIRIKSVLIFFAPIIIPRAINYYRTLRVALSSRPPPRPLPQDASRALNVLFLTITLFFCLSLPFNPHAPSPSIFTLTNSRLTTSTDIIFSRLARLRPNESLTESDTLLKSKLTSIVARKIYLRFGPETLTNCAFCSLDNLTTYAIYHLPFNVLLPHLFHMATIGLITSSVFAGSDASKWRKEFSIMGIAFALLDIYVVMSYDPMAYASAAVRAGVAVPSSSYYQIGLLRPLLFAIFDGVCALLIWLSATRRFFFTPPSQAEQVEQVVSASLGALSGSTSKLHAVSVARNAVVRDKMLRDRDEAYWRTVVAMNVDNPAMKAGSVVSGGENGEEEGGVPPTSIWEEEEVVRAMSRAMAGQGGVDLARLGMDAAEYVNGVTAGLEGN
;
A
#
# COMPACT_ATOMS: atom_id res chain seq x y z
N MET A 1 11.75 -49.13 -26.45
CA MET A 1 11.26 -47.88 -25.82
C MET A 1 10.77 -48.05 -24.37
N ALA A 2 10.39 -49.25 -23.90
CA ALA A 2 9.95 -49.47 -22.51
C ALA A 2 11.08 -49.38 -21.45
N SER A 3 12.30 -49.86 -21.76
CA SER A 3 13.43 -49.86 -20.82
C SER A 3 13.96 -48.45 -20.47
N LEU A 4 13.82 -47.47 -21.37
CA LEU A 4 14.13 -46.06 -21.06
C LEU A 4 13.08 -45.43 -20.13
N LYS A 5 11.79 -45.84 -20.22
CA LYS A 5 10.72 -45.29 -19.38
C LYS A 5 10.87 -45.67 -17.90
N GLU A 6 11.34 -46.89 -17.59
CA GLU A 6 11.60 -47.31 -16.19
C GLU A 6 12.85 -46.63 -15.60
N SER A 7 13.89 -46.38 -16.40
CA SER A 7 15.12 -45.71 -15.95
C SER A 7 14.94 -44.21 -15.69
N LEU A 8 13.89 -43.56 -16.22
CA LEU A 8 13.65 -42.12 -16.08
C LEU A 8 12.74 -41.73 -14.89
N ALA A 9 12.13 -42.68 -14.18
CA ALA A 9 11.14 -42.34 -13.14
C ALA A 9 11.74 -41.71 -11.86
N GLY A 10 12.98 -42.08 -11.51
CA GLY A 10 13.76 -41.46 -10.43
C GLY A 10 14.40 -40.12 -10.83
N PRO A 11 15.21 -40.08 -11.91
CA PRO A 11 15.82 -38.84 -12.42
C PRO A 11 14.79 -37.79 -12.86
N GLY A 12 13.65 -38.21 -13.40
CA GLY A 12 12.57 -37.33 -13.83
C GLY A 12 11.98 -36.49 -12.70
N TYR A 13 11.93 -37.01 -11.47
CA TYR A 13 11.53 -36.22 -10.29
C TYR A 13 12.49 -35.05 -10.03
N VAL A 14 13.79 -35.29 -10.15
CA VAL A 14 14.83 -34.26 -9.93
C VAL A 14 14.78 -33.22 -11.04
N ILE A 15 14.73 -33.65 -12.30
CA ILE A 15 14.69 -32.78 -13.48
C ILE A 15 13.44 -31.89 -13.47
N LEU A 16 12.26 -32.46 -13.17
CA LEU A 16 11.00 -31.70 -13.16
C LEU A 16 10.89 -30.72 -11.97
N ASN A 17 11.55 -31.01 -10.84
CA ASN A 17 11.65 -30.05 -9.73
C ASN A 17 12.70 -28.97 -10.01
N ALA A 18 13.78 -29.27 -10.72
CA ALA A 18 14.72 -28.26 -11.20
C ALA A 18 14.03 -27.28 -12.17
N ILE A 19 13.23 -27.80 -13.11
CA ILE A 19 12.40 -26.97 -14.01
C ILE A 19 11.41 -26.10 -13.21
N ARG A 20 10.84 -26.60 -12.11
CA ARG A 20 10.00 -25.77 -11.22
C ARG A 20 10.77 -24.57 -10.66
N VAL A 21 11.97 -24.80 -10.12
CA VAL A 21 12.78 -23.73 -9.55
C VAL A 21 13.10 -22.69 -10.61
N ILE A 22 13.52 -23.13 -11.81
CA ILE A 22 13.83 -22.22 -12.92
C ILE A 22 12.60 -21.44 -13.36
N ASN A 23 11.42 -22.06 -13.47
CA ASN A 23 10.16 -21.36 -13.79
C ASN A 23 9.83 -20.29 -12.74
N ILE A 24 10.06 -20.56 -11.45
CA ILE A 24 9.86 -19.57 -10.38
C ILE A 24 10.82 -18.39 -10.54
N VAL A 25 12.10 -18.64 -10.85
CA VAL A 25 13.08 -17.58 -11.10
C VAL A 25 12.63 -16.71 -12.28
N VAL A 26 12.20 -17.32 -13.39
CA VAL A 26 11.69 -16.57 -14.56
C VAL A 26 10.50 -15.68 -14.21
N PHE A 27 9.55 -16.15 -13.39
CA PHE A 27 8.44 -15.30 -12.96
C PHE A 27 8.89 -14.16 -12.04
N LEU A 28 9.91 -14.36 -11.21
CA LEU A 28 10.50 -13.29 -10.40
C LEU A 28 11.21 -12.24 -11.28
N ASP A 29 11.90 -12.68 -12.34
CA ASP A 29 12.55 -11.80 -13.30
C ASP A 29 11.52 -10.98 -14.09
N ILE A 30 10.38 -11.58 -14.48
CA ILE A 30 9.26 -10.86 -15.10
C ILE A 30 8.68 -9.81 -14.13
N ILE A 31 8.49 -10.14 -12.85
CA ILE A 31 8.00 -9.18 -11.84
C ILE A 31 8.99 -8.03 -11.66
N ALA A 32 10.29 -8.31 -11.62
CA ALA A 32 11.32 -7.29 -11.54
C ALA A 32 11.31 -6.38 -12.79
N ALA A 33 11.17 -6.95 -13.99
CA ALA A 33 11.02 -6.22 -15.23
C ALA A 33 9.78 -5.30 -15.22
N SER A 34 8.62 -5.83 -14.82
CA SER A 34 7.38 -5.05 -14.72
C SER A 34 7.46 -3.92 -13.69
N ALA A 35 8.17 -4.13 -12.57
CA ALA A 35 8.38 -3.11 -11.55
C ALA A 35 9.30 -1.98 -12.05
N VAL A 36 10.37 -2.32 -12.77
CA VAL A 36 11.28 -1.34 -13.37
C VAL A 36 10.56 -0.51 -14.43
N MET A 37 9.75 -1.14 -15.28
CA MET A 37 8.93 -0.45 -16.28
C MET A 37 7.95 0.53 -15.63
N LEU A 38 7.28 0.13 -14.54
CA LEU A 38 6.32 0.99 -13.83
C LEU A 38 6.96 2.25 -13.21
N VAL A 39 8.19 2.14 -12.68
CA VAL A 39 8.92 3.28 -12.07
C VAL A 39 9.35 4.31 -13.13
N LYS A 40 9.47 3.89 -14.40
CA LYS A 40 10.02 4.70 -15.48
C LYS A 40 8.99 5.15 -16.51
N ILE A 41 7.70 5.01 -16.23
CA ILE A 41 6.63 5.54 -17.08
C ILE A 41 6.77 7.07 -17.18
N ASP A 42 7.01 7.56 -18.40
CA ASP A 42 7.01 8.98 -18.70
C ASP A 42 5.56 9.51 -18.67
N LEU A 43 5.31 10.50 -17.81
CA LEU A 43 3.99 11.13 -17.60
C LEU A 43 3.48 11.96 -18.79
N LEU A 44 4.13 11.87 -19.95
CA LEU A 44 3.88 12.70 -21.13
C LEU A 44 3.04 12.00 -22.21
N THR A 45 2.76 10.70 -22.09
CA THR A 45 1.93 9.96 -23.06
C THR A 45 0.47 9.90 -22.61
N ALA A 46 -0.45 10.09 -23.56
CA ALA A 46 -1.91 10.12 -23.30
C ALA A 46 -2.50 8.81 -22.75
N PHE A 47 -1.74 7.71 -22.77
CA PHE A 47 -2.20 6.36 -22.39
C PHE A 47 -1.47 5.75 -21.17
N PHE A 48 -0.73 6.56 -20.40
CA PHE A 48 0.09 6.09 -19.26
C PHE A 48 -0.69 5.23 -18.24
N PHE A 49 -1.98 5.50 -18.03
CA PHE A 49 -2.81 4.76 -17.09
C PHE A 49 -3.03 3.30 -17.53
N PHE A 50 -3.31 3.08 -18.81
CA PHE A 50 -3.55 1.73 -19.34
C PHE A 50 -2.27 0.90 -19.37
N GLU A 51 -1.13 1.55 -19.63
CA GLU A 51 0.20 0.95 -19.58
C GLU A 51 0.58 0.54 -18.15
N ALA A 52 0.39 1.42 -17.17
CA ALA A 52 0.61 1.11 -15.76
C ALA A 52 -0.29 -0.03 -15.27
N VAL A 53 -1.58 -0.02 -15.63
CA VAL A 53 -2.53 -1.09 -15.29
C VAL A 53 -2.13 -2.42 -15.94
N SER A 54 -1.66 -2.38 -17.19
CA SER A 54 -1.16 -3.58 -17.89
C SER A 54 0.05 -4.19 -17.18
N HIS A 55 1.04 -3.39 -16.75
CA HIS A 55 2.19 -3.89 -15.99
C HIS A 55 1.81 -4.43 -14.60
N VAL A 56 0.84 -3.80 -13.92
CA VAL A 56 0.32 -4.32 -12.65
C VAL A 56 -0.44 -5.65 -12.88
N ALA A 57 -1.18 -5.77 -13.97
CA ALA A 57 -1.88 -6.99 -14.33
C ALA A 57 -0.90 -8.12 -14.68
N THR A 58 0.16 -7.86 -15.46
CA THR A 58 1.17 -8.87 -15.79
C THR A 58 1.96 -9.31 -14.56
N ALA A 59 2.28 -8.41 -13.64
CA ALA A 59 2.86 -8.75 -12.34
C ALA A 59 1.90 -9.60 -11.49
N GLY A 60 0.60 -9.26 -11.46
CA GLY A 60 -0.43 -10.02 -10.76
C GLY A 60 -0.62 -11.43 -11.31
N VAL A 61 -0.66 -11.60 -12.63
CA VAL A 61 -0.73 -12.91 -13.30
C VAL A 61 0.53 -13.72 -13.01
N SER A 62 1.71 -13.11 -13.00
CA SER A 62 2.98 -13.79 -12.67
C SER A 62 2.99 -14.29 -11.22
N ILE A 63 2.50 -13.50 -10.26
CA ILE A 63 2.33 -13.92 -8.86
C ILE A 63 1.35 -15.10 -8.75
N PHE A 64 0.23 -15.04 -9.47
CA PHE A 64 -0.74 -16.14 -9.50
C PHE A 64 -0.12 -17.43 -10.05
N LEU A 65 0.71 -17.34 -11.09
CA LEU A 65 1.41 -18.49 -11.66
C LEU A 65 2.48 -19.05 -10.71
N ILE A 66 3.20 -18.21 -9.96
CA ILE A 66 4.10 -18.66 -8.88
C ILE A 66 3.31 -19.46 -7.82
N ILE A 67 2.16 -18.95 -7.39
CA ILE A 67 1.30 -19.63 -6.41
C ILE A 67 0.82 -20.98 -6.96
N SER A 68 0.55 -21.06 -8.27
CA SER A 68 0.14 -22.32 -8.93
C SER A 68 1.25 -23.38 -8.95
N GLU A 69 2.52 -22.98 -8.84
CA GLU A 69 3.68 -23.89 -8.80
C GLU A 69 4.08 -24.30 -7.37
N LEU A 70 3.58 -23.61 -6.35
CA LEU A 70 3.79 -23.96 -4.94
C LEU A 70 2.85 -25.10 -4.49
N PRO A 71 3.33 -26.08 -3.72
CA PRO A 71 2.54 -27.25 -3.32
C PRO A 71 1.45 -26.97 -2.26
N ILE A 72 1.19 -25.71 -1.92
CA ILE A 72 0.42 -25.28 -0.74
C ILE A 72 -1.10 -25.35 -0.98
N LEU A 73 -1.58 -25.13 -2.21
CA LEU A 73 -3.02 -24.97 -2.52
C LEU A 73 -3.56 -25.98 -3.56
N ARG A 74 -3.03 -27.20 -3.57
CA ARG A 74 -3.36 -28.23 -4.58
C ARG A 74 -4.87 -28.48 -4.73
N GLY A 75 -5.61 -28.54 -3.63
CA GLY A 75 -7.06 -28.78 -3.65
C GLY A 75 -7.91 -27.61 -4.18
N TYR A 76 -7.38 -26.37 -4.13
CA TYR A 76 -8.05 -25.19 -4.69
C TYR A 76 -7.91 -25.15 -6.22
N PHE A 77 -6.70 -25.38 -6.74
CA PHE A 77 -6.44 -25.41 -8.18
C PHE A 77 -7.16 -26.57 -8.87
N ASP A 78 -7.19 -27.77 -8.27
CA ASP A 78 -7.90 -28.93 -8.83
C ASP A 78 -9.42 -28.70 -8.96
N ARG A 79 -10.02 -27.85 -8.11
CA ARG A 79 -11.47 -27.61 -8.06
C ARG A 79 -11.91 -26.38 -8.86
N ASN A 80 -11.11 -25.31 -8.85
CA ASN A 80 -11.47 -24.04 -9.49
C ASN A 80 -10.81 -23.85 -10.87
N TRP A 81 -9.66 -24.48 -11.13
CA TRP A 81 -8.87 -24.29 -12.35
C TRP A 81 -8.25 -25.62 -12.83
N PRO A 82 -9.03 -26.54 -13.43
CA PRO A 82 -8.55 -27.89 -13.78
C PRO A 82 -7.38 -27.88 -14.78
N LEU A 83 -7.26 -26.81 -15.58
CA LEU A 83 -6.16 -26.56 -16.51
C LEU A 83 -4.80 -26.30 -15.82
N LEU A 84 -4.81 -25.88 -14.56
CA LEU A 84 -3.63 -25.73 -13.69
C LEU A 84 -3.62 -26.79 -12.57
N GLY A 85 -4.52 -27.78 -12.64
CA GLY A 85 -4.61 -28.88 -11.68
C GLY A 85 -3.50 -29.91 -11.85
N GLN A 86 -3.53 -30.94 -11.02
CA GLN A 86 -2.58 -32.07 -11.08
C GLN A 86 -2.79 -32.92 -12.34
N ASN A 87 -4.01 -32.96 -12.87
CA ASN A 87 -4.37 -33.79 -14.02
C ASN A 87 -3.94 -33.19 -15.36
N SER A 88 -3.59 -31.89 -15.41
CA SER A 88 -3.06 -31.26 -16.62
C SER A 88 -1.53 -31.30 -16.68
N GLY A 89 -0.99 -31.24 -17.90
CA GLY A 89 0.45 -31.11 -18.15
C GLY A 89 0.97 -29.69 -17.91
N PHE A 90 2.22 -29.43 -18.30
CA PHE A 90 2.82 -28.09 -18.20
C PHE A 90 2.45 -27.15 -19.34
N ILE A 91 1.62 -27.59 -20.28
CA ILE A 91 1.30 -26.88 -21.54
C ILE A 91 0.61 -25.54 -21.27
N THR A 92 -0.35 -25.49 -20.36
CA THR A 92 -1.11 -24.26 -20.04
C THR A 92 -0.20 -23.21 -19.39
N LEU A 93 0.68 -23.64 -18.51
CA LEU A 93 1.71 -22.82 -17.90
C LEU A 93 2.75 -22.34 -18.94
N ALA A 94 3.14 -23.20 -19.88
CA ALA A 94 4.05 -22.85 -20.95
C ALA A 94 3.46 -21.78 -21.89
N ILE A 95 2.19 -21.93 -22.28
CA ILE A 95 1.48 -20.94 -23.11
C ILE A 95 1.38 -19.61 -22.36
N ALA A 96 1.03 -19.63 -21.07
CA ALA A 96 0.97 -18.42 -20.26
C ALA A 96 2.34 -17.73 -20.16
N MET A 97 3.43 -18.48 -19.95
CA MET A 97 4.79 -17.93 -19.96
C MET A 97 5.21 -17.37 -21.32
N LEU A 98 4.78 -17.99 -22.43
CA LEU A 98 5.06 -17.49 -23.77
C LEU A 98 4.38 -16.14 -24.00
N ILE A 99 3.10 -16.02 -23.63
CA ILE A 99 2.33 -14.78 -23.78
C ILE A 99 2.94 -13.67 -22.93
N LEU A 100 3.30 -13.96 -21.68
CA LEU A 100 3.95 -12.99 -20.79
C LEU A 100 5.33 -12.58 -21.31
N GLY A 101 6.13 -13.53 -21.81
CA GLY A 101 7.46 -13.27 -22.38
C GLY A 101 7.41 -12.39 -23.63
N VAL A 102 6.47 -12.67 -24.54
CA VAL A 102 6.25 -11.84 -25.74
C VAL A 102 5.72 -10.46 -25.37
N GLY A 103 4.85 -10.35 -24.35
CA GLY A 103 4.37 -9.08 -23.85
C GLY A 103 5.49 -8.18 -23.31
N VAL A 104 6.33 -8.71 -22.42
CA VAL A 104 7.47 -7.98 -21.83
C VAL A 104 8.49 -7.55 -22.90
N LEU A 105 8.70 -8.38 -23.93
CA LEU A 105 9.58 -8.04 -25.06
C LEU A 105 8.94 -7.00 -25.99
N GLY A 106 7.62 -7.04 -26.16
CA GLY A 106 6.85 -6.07 -26.92
C GLY A 106 6.91 -4.67 -26.32
N ASP A 107 6.96 -4.57 -25.00
CA ASP A 107 7.08 -3.28 -24.29
C ASP A 107 8.38 -2.54 -24.66
N LEU A 108 9.47 -3.26 -24.93
CA LEU A 108 10.75 -2.69 -25.38
C LEU A 108 10.72 -2.06 -26.78
N ASN A 109 9.66 -2.30 -27.56
CA ASN A 109 9.51 -1.73 -28.90
C ASN A 109 9.01 -0.27 -28.89
N THR A 110 8.62 0.26 -27.72
CA THR A 110 8.15 1.64 -27.61
C THR A 110 9.33 2.62 -27.49
N LYS A 111 9.19 3.83 -28.06
CA LYS A 111 10.25 4.86 -28.05
C LYS A 111 10.58 5.35 -26.62
N ALA A 112 9.61 5.29 -25.71
CA ALA A 112 9.75 5.69 -24.31
C ALA A 112 10.59 4.70 -23.48
N THR A 113 10.69 3.44 -23.90
CA THR A 113 11.48 2.39 -23.24
C THR A 113 12.78 2.06 -23.99
N SER A 114 13.27 2.98 -24.81
CA SER A 114 14.49 2.80 -25.60
C SER A 114 15.75 2.88 -24.70
N GLN A 115 16.87 2.34 -25.20
CA GLN A 115 18.13 2.18 -24.45
C GLN A 115 18.64 3.48 -23.80
N GLU A 116 18.30 4.64 -24.36
CA GLU A 116 18.71 5.96 -23.88
C GLU A 116 17.96 6.43 -22.62
N SER A 117 16.68 6.05 -22.43
CA SER A 117 15.85 6.48 -21.28
C SER A 117 15.88 5.49 -20.10
N LEU A 118 15.95 4.18 -20.39
CA LEU A 118 15.91 3.12 -19.37
C LEU A 118 17.26 2.86 -18.71
N GLY A 119 18.37 3.18 -19.38
CA GLY A 119 19.72 2.82 -18.97
C GLY A 119 20.09 1.36 -19.29
N MET A 120 21.36 1.12 -19.62
CA MET A 120 21.84 -0.15 -20.19
C MET A 120 21.60 -1.38 -19.30
N ALA A 121 21.69 -1.22 -17.97
CA ALA A 121 21.50 -2.33 -17.03
C ALA A 121 20.03 -2.80 -16.95
N PHE A 122 19.09 -1.85 -16.92
CA PHE A 122 17.66 -2.15 -16.82
C PHE A 122 17.10 -2.69 -18.14
N TRP A 123 17.55 -2.15 -19.27
CA TRP A 123 17.20 -2.67 -20.59
C TRP A 123 17.64 -4.14 -20.76
N ARG A 124 18.86 -4.49 -20.31
CA ARG A 124 19.36 -5.87 -20.32
C ARG A 124 18.55 -6.80 -19.41
N LEU A 125 18.12 -6.31 -18.25
CA LEU A 125 17.28 -7.09 -17.33
C LEU A 125 15.95 -7.47 -18.00
N VAL A 126 15.24 -6.50 -18.58
CA VAL A 126 13.95 -6.74 -19.25
C VAL A 126 14.11 -7.66 -20.47
N LEU A 127 15.16 -7.42 -21.28
CA LEU A 127 15.48 -8.28 -22.42
C LEU A 127 15.76 -9.73 -21.99
N SER A 128 16.55 -9.91 -20.92
CA SER A 128 16.89 -11.23 -20.39
C SER A 128 15.66 -11.96 -19.86
N ALA A 129 14.76 -11.27 -19.16
CA ALA A 129 13.53 -11.84 -18.63
C ALA A 129 12.61 -12.35 -19.75
N GLY A 130 12.43 -11.56 -20.82
CA GLY A 130 11.62 -11.95 -21.98
C GLY A 130 12.16 -13.18 -22.72
N ILE A 131 13.48 -13.22 -22.97
CA ILE A 131 14.13 -14.35 -23.65
C ILE A 131 14.09 -15.62 -22.80
N LEU A 132 14.38 -15.53 -21.49
CA LEU A 132 14.32 -16.67 -20.57
C LEU A 132 12.90 -17.26 -20.48
N ALA A 133 11.87 -16.41 -20.46
CA ALA A 133 10.47 -16.84 -20.47
C ALA A 133 10.10 -17.64 -21.73
N MET A 134 10.57 -17.20 -22.90
CA MET A 134 10.36 -17.92 -24.16
C MET A 134 11.06 -19.28 -24.18
N ILE A 135 12.33 -19.35 -23.76
CA ILE A 135 13.09 -20.61 -23.74
C ILE A 135 12.46 -21.60 -22.76
N MET A 136 12.11 -21.14 -21.56
CA MET A 136 11.45 -21.99 -20.57
C MET A 136 10.07 -22.44 -21.02
N SER A 137 9.32 -21.64 -21.78
CA SER A 137 8.06 -22.09 -22.37
C SER A 137 8.25 -23.35 -23.23
N VAL A 138 9.23 -23.35 -24.14
CA VAL A 138 9.53 -24.50 -25.00
C VAL A 138 9.95 -25.72 -24.16
N ILE A 139 10.82 -25.52 -23.17
CA ILE A 139 11.26 -26.59 -22.26
C ILE A 139 10.07 -27.21 -21.51
N ASN A 140 9.09 -26.40 -21.08
CA ASN A 140 7.91 -26.89 -20.38
C ASN A 140 6.95 -27.66 -21.31
N VAL A 141 6.82 -27.27 -22.58
CA VAL A 141 6.06 -28.05 -23.58
C VAL A 141 6.72 -29.41 -23.81
N VAL A 142 8.04 -29.42 -24.05
CA VAL A 142 8.81 -30.66 -24.28
C VAL A 142 8.76 -31.57 -23.06
N ALA A 143 8.92 -31.02 -21.85
CA ALA A 143 8.80 -31.78 -20.61
C ALA A 143 7.39 -32.37 -20.42
N SER A 144 6.35 -31.66 -20.89
CA SER A 144 4.98 -32.18 -20.86
C SER A 144 4.76 -33.35 -21.82
N PHE A 145 5.50 -33.47 -22.92
CA PHE A 145 5.40 -34.59 -23.85
C PHE A 145 6.29 -35.77 -23.45
N ILE A 146 7.52 -35.52 -22.99
CA ILE A 146 8.46 -36.58 -22.60
C ILE A 146 8.01 -37.32 -21.34
N PHE A 147 7.42 -36.61 -20.36
CA PHE A 147 7.04 -37.17 -19.05
C PHE A 147 5.54 -37.40 -18.88
N ALA A 148 4.73 -37.22 -19.94
CA ALA A 148 3.34 -37.65 -19.92
C ALA A 148 3.21 -39.06 -20.49
N ASP A 149 2.43 -39.90 -19.81
CA ASP A 149 2.04 -41.19 -20.34
C ASP A 149 0.52 -41.19 -20.55
N SER A 150 0.10 -41.07 -21.82
CA SER A 150 -1.31 -41.04 -22.22
C SER A 150 -2.03 -42.32 -21.85
N ASP A 151 -1.32 -43.45 -21.86
CA ASP A 151 -1.91 -44.78 -21.73
C ASP A 151 -2.22 -45.11 -20.27
N LEU A 152 -1.51 -44.47 -19.32
CA LEU A 152 -1.70 -44.62 -17.87
C LEU A 152 -2.42 -43.42 -17.23
N GLY A 153 -2.77 -42.39 -18.01
CA GLY A 153 -3.38 -41.15 -17.51
C GLY A 153 -2.48 -40.37 -16.55
N VAL A 154 -1.16 -40.58 -16.63
CA VAL A 154 -0.18 -39.96 -15.74
C VAL A 154 0.33 -38.68 -16.39
N SER A 155 0.01 -37.53 -15.80
CA SER A 155 0.56 -36.24 -16.23
C SER A 155 1.99 -36.06 -15.73
N ALA A 156 2.79 -35.25 -16.45
CA ALA A 156 4.15 -34.87 -16.03
C ALA A 156 4.16 -34.22 -14.61
N ARG A 157 3.06 -33.58 -14.19
CA ARG A 157 2.91 -33.03 -12.83
C ARG A 157 2.76 -34.12 -11.76
N HIS A 158 2.17 -35.28 -12.09
CA HIS A 158 2.13 -36.43 -11.18
C HIS A 158 3.51 -37.04 -10.98
N VAL A 159 4.29 -37.19 -12.05
CA VAL A 159 5.69 -37.68 -11.98
C VAL A 159 6.55 -36.74 -11.13
N ARG A 160 6.35 -35.42 -11.25
CA ARG A 160 7.05 -34.41 -10.42
C ARG A 160 6.72 -34.47 -8.92
N VAL A 161 5.54 -34.97 -8.54
CA VAL A 161 5.09 -34.99 -7.14
C VAL A 161 5.33 -36.35 -6.50
N TYR A 162 5.14 -37.44 -7.24
CA TYR A 162 5.11 -38.80 -6.71
C TYR A 162 6.26 -39.68 -7.25
N GLY A 163 7.08 -39.17 -8.17
CA GLY A 163 8.22 -39.91 -8.73
C GLY A 163 7.79 -41.25 -9.32
N ALA A 164 8.57 -42.31 -9.03
CA ALA A 164 8.31 -43.68 -9.50
C ALA A 164 6.97 -44.30 -9.03
N VAL A 165 6.28 -43.69 -8.06
CA VAL A 165 4.98 -44.20 -7.53
C VAL A 165 3.77 -43.52 -8.21
N ALA A 166 4.00 -42.63 -9.18
CA ALA A 166 2.96 -41.93 -9.92
C ALA A 166 1.90 -42.83 -10.58
N PRO A 167 2.24 -43.94 -11.28
CA PRO A 167 1.22 -44.78 -11.93
C PRO A 167 0.34 -45.53 -10.93
N GLN A 168 0.89 -46.01 -9.80
CA GLN A 168 0.12 -46.74 -8.79
C GLN A 168 -0.94 -45.87 -8.11
N LYS A 169 -0.64 -44.59 -7.83
CA LYS A 169 -1.55 -43.68 -7.12
C LYS A 169 -2.69 -43.14 -7.99
N VAL A 170 -2.47 -43.01 -9.30
CA VAL A 170 -3.53 -42.60 -10.26
C VAL A 170 -4.53 -43.74 -10.49
N MET A 171 -4.06 -45.00 -10.58
CA MET A 171 -4.93 -46.17 -10.66
C MET A 171 -5.82 -46.33 -9.41
N THR A 172 -5.29 -46.07 -8.20
CA THR A 172 -6.11 -46.11 -6.98
C THR A 172 -7.20 -45.03 -6.97
N ARG A 173 -6.91 -43.83 -7.53
CA ARG A 173 -7.87 -42.72 -7.59
C ARG A 173 -9.04 -43.03 -8.53
N ASN A 174 -8.79 -43.63 -9.70
CA ASN A 174 -9.84 -44.05 -10.64
C ASN A 174 -10.68 -45.23 -10.12
N GLY A 175 -10.10 -46.16 -9.34
CA GLY A 175 -10.85 -47.25 -8.69
C GLY A 175 -11.74 -46.81 -7.52
N SER A 176 -11.35 -45.74 -6.81
CA SER A 176 -12.06 -45.27 -5.61
C SER A 176 -13.34 -44.45 -5.88
N GLN A 177 -13.60 -44.05 -7.13
CA GLN A 177 -14.81 -43.31 -7.50
C GLN A 177 -16.03 -44.21 -7.80
N ARG A 178 -15.91 -45.54 -7.67
CA ARG A 178 -16.99 -46.51 -7.97
C ARG A 178 -17.39 -47.49 -6.86
N SER A 179 -16.95 -47.33 -5.61
CA SER A 179 -17.43 -48.19 -4.52
C SER A 179 -17.64 -47.45 -3.21
N PHE A 180 -18.85 -46.89 -3.07
CA PHE A 180 -19.47 -46.66 -1.77
C PHE A 180 -20.88 -47.29 -1.81
N GLN A 181 -20.91 -48.62 -1.89
CA GLN A 181 -22.09 -49.40 -1.51
C GLN A 181 -21.78 -50.12 -0.21
N LEU A 182 -22.55 -49.74 0.81
CA LEU A 182 -22.63 -50.36 2.12
C LEU A 182 -23.08 -51.82 1.96
N SER A 183 -22.19 -52.78 2.25
CA SER A 183 -22.57 -54.19 2.36
C SER A 183 -23.03 -54.47 3.80
N MET A 184 -24.35 -54.64 3.95
CA MET A 184 -25.04 -55.19 5.11
C MET A 184 -25.60 -56.56 4.69
N LYS A 185 -25.47 -57.57 5.58
CA LYS A 185 -26.03 -58.95 5.52
C LYS A 185 -25.47 -59.87 4.42
N ARG A 186 -25.39 -61.20 4.54
CA ARG A 186 -25.54 -62.23 5.61
C ARG A 186 -25.49 -63.59 4.87
N GLU A 187 -24.73 -64.54 5.42
CA GLU A 187 -24.86 -66.03 5.35
C GLU A 187 -24.64 -66.80 4.02
N GLU A 188 -23.68 -67.74 4.05
CA GLU A 188 -23.81 -69.23 4.00
C GLU A 188 -23.68 -69.74 2.55
N THR A 189 -22.60 -70.42 2.14
CA THR A 189 -22.40 -71.87 2.29
C THR A 189 -20.93 -72.30 2.07
N LEU A 190 -20.52 -73.32 2.82
CA LEU A 190 -19.21 -74.04 2.86
C LEU A 190 -19.00 -75.00 1.66
N PRO A 191 -17.96 -75.89 1.62
CA PRO A 191 -16.49 -75.73 1.66
C PRO A 191 -15.79 -76.63 0.56
N THR A 192 -14.44 -76.74 0.54
CA THR A 192 -13.58 -77.94 0.20
C THR A 192 -12.13 -77.51 -0.14
N TYR A 193 -11.14 -77.73 0.74
CA TYR A 193 -10.05 -78.76 0.73
C TYR A 193 -9.11 -78.70 -0.51
N SER A 194 -7.76 -78.76 -0.49
CA SER A 194 -6.66 -78.95 0.49
C SER A 194 -5.31 -78.83 -0.29
N PRO A 195 -4.15 -79.39 0.12
CA PRO A 195 -3.18 -78.90 1.12
C PRO A 195 -1.74 -78.77 0.54
N GLN A 196 -0.79 -78.11 1.24
CA GLN A 196 0.53 -78.72 1.54
C GLN A 196 1.45 -77.84 2.41
N SER A 197 2.25 -78.57 3.16
CA SER A 197 3.00 -78.30 4.37
C SER A 197 4.46 -77.89 4.18
N SER A 198 5.03 -77.17 5.15
CA SER A 198 6.28 -77.55 5.87
C SER A 198 6.52 -76.53 7.01
N ILE A 199 6.13 -76.83 8.25
CA ILE A 199 6.97 -77.38 9.34
C ILE A 199 8.34 -76.70 9.47
N LYS A 200 8.48 -75.86 10.50
CA LYS A 200 9.53 -76.03 11.54
C LYS A 200 9.00 -75.63 12.92
N ARG A 201 9.06 -76.63 13.80
CA ARG A 201 8.90 -76.67 15.27
C ARG A 201 9.91 -75.68 15.93
N GLN A 202 9.72 -75.13 17.12
CA GLN A 202 9.32 -75.78 18.38
C GLN A 202 8.97 -74.73 19.47
N MET A 203 7.96 -75.05 20.30
CA MET A 203 7.84 -74.95 21.79
C MET A 203 8.34 -73.70 22.52
N SER A 204 7.74 -73.17 23.60
CA SER A 204 6.75 -73.59 24.62
C SER A 204 6.73 -72.37 25.58
N MET A 205 5.65 -71.87 26.16
CA MET A 205 4.82 -72.52 27.18
C MET A 205 3.68 -71.57 27.57
N ARG A 206 2.48 -72.16 27.76
CA ARG A 206 1.45 -71.90 28.80
C ARG A 206 0.82 -70.50 28.92
N GLN A 207 -0.47 -70.39 28.57
CA GLN A 207 -1.67 -70.69 29.39
C GLN A 207 -1.95 -69.58 30.43
N ASN A 208 -3.16 -69.10 30.66
CA ASN A 208 -4.47 -69.28 30.05
C ASN A 208 -5.44 -68.25 30.69
N THR A 209 -6.55 -67.99 29.99
CA THR A 209 -7.91 -67.81 30.54
C THR A 209 -8.36 -66.53 31.27
N ARG A 210 -9.37 -65.91 30.64
CA ARG A 210 -10.77 -65.69 31.11
C ARG A 210 -11.22 -64.25 31.43
N PHE A 211 -12.35 -63.93 30.79
CA PHE A 211 -13.18 -62.73 30.76
C PHE A 211 -14.11 -62.59 32.02
N PRO A 212 -15.16 -61.72 32.06
CA PRO A 212 -15.18 -60.36 32.67
C PRO A 212 -16.42 -60.13 33.61
N LEU A 213 -16.72 -58.87 33.96
CA LEU A 213 -18.04 -58.25 34.24
C LEU A 213 -18.25 -57.54 35.61
N LYS A 214 -19.15 -56.54 35.55
CA LYS A 214 -20.01 -55.87 36.59
C LYS A 214 -19.39 -54.69 37.37
N ILE A 215 -20.09 -53.61 37.76
CA ILE A 215 -21.47 -53.07 37.65
C ILE A 215 -21.44 -51.59 38.12
N SER A 216 -22.49 -50.84 37.78
CA SER A 216 -22.82 -49.41 38.01
C SER A 216 -23.19 -48.93 39.44
N SER A 217 -23.01 -47.61 39.66
CA SER A 217 -23.80 -46.60 40.46
C SER A 217 -24.00 -46.75 41.99
N PRO A 218 -24.40 -45.72 42.80
CA PRO A 218 -25.19 -44.50 42.46
C PRO A 218 -24.85 -43.17 43.22
N VAL A 219 -25.80 -42.23 43.08
CA VAL A 219 -25.98 -40.78 43.36
C VAL A 219 -26.27 -40.36 44.83
N ASN A 220 -25.76 -39.16 45.23
CA ASN A 220 -26.14 -38.07 46.20
C ASN A 220 -26.81 -38.34 47.58
N PRO A 221 -26.59 -37.44 48.60
CA PRO A 221 -27.44 -36.24 48.79
C PRO A 221 -26.72 -34.95 49.27
N ILE A 222 -27.51 -33.87 49.24
CA ILE A 222 -27.22 -32.45 49.52
C ILE A 222 -27.17 -32.15 51.03
N ASN A 223 -26.25 -31.28 51.48
CA ASN A 223 -26.37 -30.39 52.67
C ASN A 223 -25.31 -29.28 52.55
N ILE A 224 -25.60 -28.05 52.13
CA ILE A 224 -26.08 -26.85 52.87
C ILE A 224 -25.16 -26.46 54.06
N ASN A 225 -24.55 -25.28 53.88
CA ASN A 225 -23.80 -24.43 54.83
C ASN A 225 -22.38 -24.87 55.21
N ASP A 226 -21.39 -24.19 54.63
CA ASP A 226 -20.57 -23.28 55.44
C ASP A 226 -19.77 -22.28 54.58
N ALA A 227 -19.92 -21.02 54.98
CA ALA A 227 -19.32 -19.85 54.36
C ALA A 227 -17.85 -19.72 54.78
N ALA A 228 -16.94 -20.22 53.93
CA ALA A 228 -15.52 -19.89 54.01
C ALA A 228 -14.82 -20.09 52.65
N SER A 229 -15.20 -19.30 51.64
CA SER A 229 -14.47 -19.29 50.37
C SER A 229 -14.58 -17.94 49.65
N SER A 230 -14.08 -16.88 50.28
CA SER A 230 -13.88 -15.58 49.64
C SER A 230 -12.48 -15.40 49.02
N LYS A 231 -11.63 -16.44 49.01
CA LYS A 231 -10.26 -16.37 48.45
C LYS A 231 -10.08 -17.04 47.09
N ASN A 232 -11.09 -17.75 46.57
CA ASN A 232 -10.96 -18.51 45.31
C ASN A 232 -11.78 -17.98 44.13
N LEU A 233 -12.41 -16.80 44.26
CA LEU A 233 -13.13 -16.13 43.16
C LEU A 233 -12.26 -15.12 42.38
N SER A 234 -11.05 -14.78 42.87
CA SER A 234 -10.11 -13.92 42.13
C SER A 234 -9.24 -14.72 41.13
N SER A 235 -9.12 -16.04 41.32
CA SER A 235 -8.25 -16.91 40.50
C SER A 235 -8.93 -17.56 39.28
N ARG A 236 -10.26 -17.40 39.11
CA ARG A 236 -11.01 -17.93 37.95
C ARG A 236 -11.45 -16.90 36.92
N LEU A 237 -11.18 -15.61 37.15
CA LEU A 237 -11.44 -14.55 36.16
C LEU A 237 -10.19 -14.18 35.33
N THR A 238 -9.03 -14.77 35.61
CA THR A 238 -7.74 -14.44 34.95
C THR A 238 -7.25 -15.49 33.96
N THR A 239 -7.96 -16.62 33.78
CA THR A 239 -7.47 -17.74 32.96
C THR A 239 -8.00 -17.79 31.52
N ASN A 240 -8.57 -16.71 30.99
CA ASN A 240 -8.92 -16.60 29.56
C ASN A 240 -8.27 -15.41 28.84
N LEU A 241 -7.33 -14.70 29.47
CA LEU A 241 -6.59 -13.60 28.86
C LEU A 241 -5.07 -13.87 28.80
N HIS A 242 -4.64 -15.13 28.72
CA HIS A 242 -3.22 -15.50 28.70
C HIS A 242 -2.73 -16.09 27.36
N ILE A 243 -3.57 -16.05 26.32
CA ILE A 243 -3.25 -16.56 24.97
C ILE A 243 -3.11 -15.44 23.88
N PRO A 244 -2.76 -14.19 24.24
CA PRO A 244 -2.00 -13.35 23.30
C PRO A 244 -0.56 -13.10 23.76
N PHE A 245 -0.26 -13.13 25.07
CA PHE A 245 1.05 -12.69 25.57
C PHE A 245 2.20 -13.68 25.35
N ILE A 246 1.94 -14.98 25.39
CA ILE A 246 2.98 -16.01 25.18
C ILE A 246 3.41 -16.06 23.71
N ARG A 247 2.49 -15.86 22.76
CA ARG A 247 2.79 -15.83 21.32
C ARG A 247 3.54 -14.56 20.91
N ILE A 248 3.22 -13.42 21.54
CA ILE A 248 3.94 -12.16 21.34
C ILE A 248 5.36 -12.26 21.90
N LYS A 249 5.58 -12.88 23.07
CA LYS A 249 6.94 -13.06 23.62
C LYS A 249 7.84 -13.89 22.69
N SER A 250 7.34 -14.98 22.11
CA SER A 250 8.12 -15.82 21.19
C SER A 250 8.54 -15.09 19.91
N VAL A 251 7.61 -14.31 19.32
CA VAL A 251 7.87 -13.49 18.13
C VAL A 251 8.80 -12.32 18.48
N LEU A 252 8.58 -11.66 19.61
CA LEU A 252 9.37 -10.52 20.04
C LEU A 252 10.79 -10.93 20.42
N ILE A 253 11.04 -12.13 20.97
CA ILE A 253 12.40 -12.65 21.19
C ILE A 253 13.13 -12.91 19.87
N PHE A 254 12.44 -13.42 18.84
CA PHE A 254 13.02 -13.66 17.52
C PHE A 254 13.33 -12.38 16.74
N PHE A 255 12.43 -11.39 16.80
CA PHE A 255 12.60 -10.13 16.07
C PHE A 255 13.25 -9.01 16.89
N ALA A 256 13.39 -9.14 18.21
CA ALA A 256 14.01 -8.15 19.10
C ALA A 256 15.41 -7.71 18.63
N PRO A 257 16.34 -8.63 18.28
CA PRO A 257 17.67 -8.22 17.83
C PRO A 257 17.67 -7.38 16.55
N ILE A 258 16.62 -7.46 15.74
CA ILE A 258 16.47 -6.72 14.47
C ILE A 258 15.66 -5.44 14.67
N ILE A 259 14.60 -5.49 15.46
CA ILE A 259 13.67 -4.37 15.69
C ILE A 259 14.24 -3.38 16.70
N ILE A 260 14.86 -3.84 17.80
CA ILE A 260 15.39 -2.97 18.86
C ILE A 260 16.43 -1.97 18.33
N PRO A 261 17.49 -2.35 17.59
CA PRO A 261 18.44 -1.37 17.09
C PRO A 261 17.82 -0.39 16.10
N ARG A 262 16.85 -0.83 15.27
CA ARG A 262 16.09 0.06 14.37
C ARG A 262 15.18 1.02 15.13
N ALA A 263 14.51 0.55 16.18
CA ALA A 263 13.66 1.37 17.04
C ALA A 263 14.49 2.39 17.84
N ILE A 264 15.68 2.02 18.32
CA ILE A 264 16.61 2.93 18.99
C ILE A 264 17.11 3.99 18.01
N ASN A 265 17.50 3.61 16.79
CA ASN A 265 17.90 4.58 15.77
C ASN A 265 16.75 5.52 15.39
N TYR A 266 15.54 5.00 15.21
CA TYR A 266 14.35 5.81 14.96
C TYR A 266 14.04 6.75 16.13
N TYR A 267 14.17 6.28 17.36
CA TYR A 267 13.99 7.11 18.55
C TYR A 267 15.06 8.20 18.64
N ARG A 268 16.32 7.89 18.33
CA ARG A 268 17.41 8.88 18.30
C ARG A 268 17.18 9.92 17.21
N THR A 269 16.79 9.53 15.99
CA THR A 269 16.50 10.46 14.90
C THR A 269 15.26 11.32 15.22
N LEU A 270 14.21 10.72 15.80
CA LEU A 270 13.04 11.45 16.26
C LEU A 270 13.43 12.46 17.35
N ARG A 271 14.25 12.06 18.33
CA ARG A 271 14.73 12.94 19.40
C ARG A 271 15.53 14.12 18.87
N VAL A 272 16.43 13.88 17.92
CA VAL A 272 17.23 14.94 17.27
C VAL A 272 16.31 15.88 16.48
N ALA A 273 15.35 15.35 15.72
CA ALA A 273 14.37 16.14 14.98
C ALA A 273 13.45 16.97 15.88
N LEU A 274 13.08 16.47 17.06
CA LEU A 274 12.35 17.23 18.08
C LEU A 274 13.22 18.33 18.72
N SER A 275 14.52 18.10 18.86
CA SER A 275 15.44 19.07 19.47
C SER A 275 15.79 20.23 18.53
N SER A 276 15.81 20.01 17.22
CA SER A 276 16.12 21.02 16.20
C SER A 276 14.87 21.75 15.67
N ARG A 277 13.78 21.80 16.44
CA ARG A 277 12.49 22.32 15.98
C ARG A 277 12.43 23.85 15.97
N PRO A 278 11.87 24.48 14.93
CA PRO A 278 11.47 25.89 14.99
C PRO A 278 10.30 26.08 15.96
N PRO A 279 10.05 27.31 16.46
CA PRO A 279 8.91 27.59 17.32
C PRO A 279 7.57 27.26 16.63
N PRO A 280 6.55 26.85 17.39
CA PRO A 280 5.24 26.51 16.85
C PRO A 280 4.65 27.72 16.12
N ARG A 281 4.09 27.48 14.94
CA ARG A 281 3.43 28.52 14.14
C ARG A 281 1.91 28.42 14.25
N PRO A 282 1.17 29.53 14.07
CA PRO A 282 -0.28 29.47 13.92
C PRO A 282 -0.67 28.61 12.70
N LEU A 283 -1.88 28.06 12.73
CA LEU A 283 -2.38 27.19 11.67
C LEU A 283 -2.44 27.95 10.34
N PRO A 284 -1.74 27.50 9.28
CA PRO A 284 -1.82 28.12 7.97
C PRO A 284 -3.22 27.94 7.36
N GLN A 285 -3.66 28.92 6.56
CA GLN A 285 -5.01 28.92 5.97
C GLN A 285 -5.26 27.69 5.09
N ASP A 286 -4.25 27.19 4.38
CA ASP A 286 -4.36 25.99 3.54
C ASP A 286 -4.70 24.73 4.35
N ALA A 287 -4.00 24.52 5.46
CA ALA A 287 -4.28 23.39 6.35
C ALA A 287 -5.63 23.54 7.04
N SER A 288 -6.09 24.77 7.32
CA SER A 288 -7.41 25.01 7.90
C SER A 288 -8.55 24.58 6.98
N ARG A 289 -8.41 24.79 5.66
CA ARG A 289 -9.40 24.34 4.66
C ARG A 289 -9.53 22.82 4.66
N ALA A 290 -8.40 22.11 4.69
CA ALA A 290 -8.39 20.64 4.78
C ALA A 290 -9.01 20.13 6.09
N LEU A 291 -8.71 20.77 7.22
CA LEU A 291 -9.28 20.41 8.52
C LEU A 291 -10.78 20.68 8.60
N ASN A 292 -11.29 21.73 7.93
CA ASN A 292 -12.74 21.99 7.85
C ASN A 292 -13.47 20.91 7.04
N VAL A 293 -12.89 20.45 5.93
CA VAL A 293 -13.44 19.32 5.16
C VAL A 293 -13.41 18.04 5.99
N LEU A 294 -12.31 17.77 6.71
CA LEU A 294 -12.22 16.65 7.64
C LEU A 294 -13.27 16.75 8.75
N PHE A 295 -13.48 17.93 9.31
CA PHE A 295 -14.52 18.12 10.33
C PHE A 295 -15.91 17.80 9.78
N LEU A 296 -16.24 18.27 8.57
CA LEU A 296 -17.52 17.98 7.93
C LEU A 296 -17.70 16.47 7.65
N THR A 297 -16.66 15.81 7.13
CA THR A 297 -16.69 14.37 6.82
C THR A 297 -16.76 13.51 8.08
N ILE A 298 -15.99 13.84 9.14
CA ILE A 298 -16.09 13.18 10.45
C ILE A 298 -17.50 13.31 11.00
N THR A 299 -18.07 14.52 10.97
CA THR A 299 -19.42 14.77 11.49
C THR A 299 -20.46 13.98 10.69
N LEU A 300 -20.35 13.97 9.37
CA LEU A 300 -21.22 13.20 8.48
C LEU A 300 -21.14 11.69 8.78
N PHE A 301 -19.93 11.11 8.79
CA PHE A 301 -19.76 9.69 9.06
C PHE A 301 -20.15 9.30 10.49
N PHE A 302 -19.87 10.15 11.46
CA PHE A 302 -20.34 9.95 12.82
C PHE A 302 -21.87 9.94 12.88
N CYS A 303 -22.56 10.90 12.26
CA CYS A 303 -24.02 10.92 12.16
C CYS A 303 -24.57 9.70 11.41
N LEU A 304 -23.91 9.25 10.33
CA LEU A 304 -24.30 8.05 9.58
C LEU A 304 -24.13 6.76 10.40
N SER A 305 -23.21 6.73 11.36
CA SER A 305 -22.98 5.59 12.26
C SER A 305 -24.03 5.46 13.38
N LEU A 306 -24.79 6.52 13.63
CA LEU A 306 -25.82 6.53 14.65
C LEU A 306 -27.12 5.90 14.13
N PRO A 307 -27.88 5.18 14.99
CA PRO A 307 -29.08 4.45 14.58
C PRO A 307 -30.28 5.33 14.20
N PHE A 308 -30.18 6.66 14.35
CA PHE A 308 -31.22 7.62 13.99
C PHE A 308 -31.20 8.00 12.49
N ASN A 309 -30.20 7.53 11.75
CA ASN A 309 -30.05 7.84 10.33
C ASN A 309 -31.19 7.21 9.50
N PRO A 310 -31.93 7.98 8.67
CA PRO A 310 -32.97 7.47 7.79
C PRO A 310 -32.50 6.40 6.79
N HIS A 311 -31.21 6.43 6.42
CA HIS A 311 -30.58 5.47 5.49
C HIS A 311 -29.81 4.36 6.21
N ALA A 312 -29.91 4.26 7.55
CA ALA A 312 -29.30 3.15 8.27
C ALA A 312 -29.96 1.83 7.85
N PRO A 313 -29.19 0.74 7.73
CA PRO A 313 -29.77 -0.57 7.49
C PRO A 313 -30.79 -0.88 8.60
N SER A 314 -31.96 -1.37 8.21
CA SER A 314 -33.00 -1.73 9.18
C SER A 314 -32.53 -2.90 10.06
N PRO A 315 -32.93 -2.93 11.34
CA PRO A 315 -32.67 -4.09 12.19
C PRO A 315 -33.27 -5.35 11.55
N SER A 316 -32.64 -6.49 11.79
CA SER A 316 -33.09 -7.75 11.17
C SER A 316 -34.50 -8.13 11.63
N ILE A 317 -35.28 -8.77 10.75
CA ILE A 317 -36.61 -9.27 11.10
C ILE A 317 -36.57 -10.26 12.28
N PHE A 318 -35.47 -10.99 12.44
CA PHE A 318 -35.27 -11.93 13.55
C PHE A 318 -35.10 -11.20 14.87
N THR A 319 -34.34 -10.09 14.88
CA THR A 319 -34.20 -9.23 16.06
C THR A 319 -35.49 -8.47 16.39
N LEU A 320 -36.21 -7.99 15.38
CA LEU A 320 -37.48 -7.27 15.57
C LEU A 320 -38.58 -8.19 16.13
N THR A 321 -38.73 -9.38 15.58
CA THR A 321 -39.78 -10.34 15.99
C THR A 321 -39.37 -11.25 17.15
N ASN A 322 -38.15 -11.05 17.68
CA ASN A 322 -37.52 -11.91 18.68
C ASN A 322 -37.65 -13.41 18.33
N SER A 323 -37.29 -13.74 17.09
CA SER A 323 -37.49 -15.08 16.51
C SER A 323 -36.17 -15.80 16.28
N ARG A 324 -36.17 -17.10 16.53
CA ARG A 324 -35.02 -17.99 16.29
C ARG A 324 -34.87 -18.30 14.81
N LEU A 325 -33.66 -18.67 14.39
CA LEU A 325 -33.36 -19.03 13.00
C LEU A 325 -34.14 -20.28 12.51
N THR A 326 -34.64 -21.12 13.40
CA THR A 326 -35.42 -22.34 13.10
C THR A 326 -36.93 -22.12 13.05
N THR A 327 -37.43 -20.96 13.49
CA THR A 327 -38.87 -20.63 13.54
C THR A 327 -39.49 -20.67 12.14
N SER A 328 -40.70 -21.19 11.95
CA SER A 328 -41.32 -21.21 10.62
C SER A 328 -41.54 -19.80 10.05
N THR A 329 -41.47 -19.67 8.72
CA THR A 329 -41.54 -18.37 8.03
C THR A 329 -42.89 -17.68 8.30
N ASP A 330 -44.00 -18.42 8.32
CA ASP A 330 -45.33 -17.85 8.60
C ASP A 330 -45.47 -17.24 10.00
N ILE A 331 -44.83 -17.84 11.01
CA ILE A 331 -44.83 -17.29 12.38
C ILE A 331 -44.02 -15.99 12.43
N ILE A 332 -42.89 -15.92 11.73
CA ILE A 332 -42.06 -14.71 11.70
C ILE A 332 -42.85 -13.56 11.04
N PHE A 333 -43.48 -13.82 9.88
CA PHE A 333 -44.19 -12.79 9.13
C PHE A 333 -45.54 -12.40 9.76
N SER A 334 -46.22 -13.30 10.48
CA SER A 334 -47.39 -12.93 11.28
C SER A 334 -47.03 -12.06 12.49
N ARG A 335 -45.88 -12.32 13.13
CA ARG A 335 -45.34 -11.42 14.18
C ARG A 335 -44.90 -10.08 13.59
N LEU A 336 -44.28 -10.09 12.41
CA LEU A 336 -43.85 -8.87 11.73
C LEU A 336 -45.05 -8.00 11.34
N ALA A 337 -46.13 -8.59 10.83
CA ALA A 337 -47.36 -7.86 10.51
C ALA A 337 -47.90 -7.05 11.70
N ARG A 338 -47.87 -7.63 12.91
CA ARG A 338 -48.26 -6.93 14.15
C ARG A 338 -47.36 -5.74 14.53
N LEU A 339 -46.12 -5.72 14.05
CA LEU A 339 -45.16 -4.65 14.33
C LEU A 339 -45.17 -3.55 13.26
N ARG A 340 -45.84 -3.77 12.12
CA ARG A 340 -45.93 -2.81 11.02
C ARG A 340 -47.11 -1.85 11.23
N PRO A 341 -47.01 -0.61 10.71
CA PRO A 341 -48.16 0.28 10.65
C PRO A 341 -49.26 -0.38 9.80
N ASN A 342 -50.51 -0.34 10.28
CA ASN A 342 -51.71 -0.93 9.66
C ASN A 342 -51.84 -2.46 9.78
N GLU A 343 -51.09 -3.11 10.68
CA GLU A 343 -51.15 -4.57 10.95
C GLU A 343 -51.03 -5.48 9.72
N SER A 344 -50.49 -4.96 8.62
CA SER A 344 -50.42 -5.61 7.32
C SER A 344 -49.00 -5.65 6.82
N LEU A 345 -48.70 -6.65 5.99
CA LEU A 345 -47.39 -6.81 5.38
C LEU A 345 -47.24 -5.84 4.21
N THR A 346 -46.12 -5.12 4.17
CA THR A 346 -45.74 -4.30 3.01
C THR A 346 -45.43 -5.21 1.81
N GLU A 347 -45.55 -4.69 0.59
CA GLU A 347 -45.20 -5.42 -0.64
C GLU A 347 -43.75 -5.95 -0.63
N SER A 348 -42.81 -5.18 -0.07
CA SER A 348 -41.43 -5.65 0.13
C SER A 348 -41.33 -6.82 1.12
N ASP A 349 -42.18 -6.84 2.16
CA ASP A 349 -42.22 -7.92 3.15
C ASP A 349 -42.84 -9.20 2.54
N THR A 350 -43.83 -9.08 1.65
CA THR A 350 -44.41 -10.25 0.95
C THR A 350 -43.43 -10.85 -0.06
N LEU A 351 -42.67 -10.01 -0.78
CA LEU A 351 -41.56 -10.45 -1.63
C LEU A 351 -40.48 -11.15 -0.81
N LEU A 352 -40.09 -10.57 0.34
CA LEU A 352 -39.11 -11.18 1.24
C LEU A 352 -39.61 -12.53 1.79
N LYS A 353 -40.90 -12.64 2.12
CA LYS A 353 -41.52 -13.89 2.57
C LYS A 353 -41.36 -15.01 1.55
N SER A 354 -41.55 -14.71 0.26
CA SER A 354 -41.40 -15.69 -0.82
C SER A 354 -39.97 -16.24 -0.96
N LYS A 355 -38.95 -15.47 -0.57
CA LYS A 355 -37.53 -15.85 -0.69
C LYS A 355 -36.96 -16.50 0.58
N LEU A 356 -37.59 -16.33 1.74
CA LEU A 356 -37.13 -16.87 3.03
C LEU A 356 -37.64 -18.30 3.35
N THR A 357 -37.62 -19.19 2.36
CA THR A 357 -38.09 -20.58 2.51
C THR A 357 -37.05 -21.51 3.14
N SER A 358 -35.77 -21.28 2.87
CA SER A 358 -34.66 -22.15 3.31
C SER A 358 -33.81 -21.50 4.41
N ILE A 359 -33.16 -22.33 5.24
CA ILE A 359 -32.14 -21.90 6.21
C ILE A 359 -30.97 -21.21 5.51
N VAL A 360 -30.62 -21.65 4.30
CA VAL A 360 -29.56 -21.02 3.48
C VAL A 360 -29.96 -19.59 3.09
N ALA A 361 -31.22 -19.38 2.69
CA ALA A 361 -31.74 -18.04 2.39
C ALA A 361 -31.73 -17.12 3.62
N ARG A 362 -32.06 -17.65 4.80
CA ARG A 362 -32.00 -16.91 6.07
C ARG A 362 -30.57 -16.50 6.44
N LYS A 363 -29.60 -17.37 6.16
CA LYS A 363 -28.17 -17.08 6.34
C LYS A 363 -27.70 -15.94 5.42
N ILE A 364 -28.10 -15.98 4.15
CA ILE A 364 -27.79 -14.94 3.15
C ILE A 364 -28.43 -13.60 3.58
N TYR A 365 -29.68 -13.63 4.03
CA TYR A 365 -30.37 -12.47 4.58
C TYR A 365 -29.62 -11.83 5.75
N LEU A 366 -29.14 -12.63 6.71
CA LEU A 366 -28.39 -12.10 7.86
C LEU A 366 -27.06 -11.48 7.44
N ARG A 367 -26.45 -11.99 6.35
CA ARG A 367 -25.15 -11.57 5.84
C ARG A 367 -25.20 -10.31 4.98
N PHE A 368 -26.07 -10.29 3.97
CA PHE A 368 -26.11 -9.26 2.91
C PHE A 368 -27.35 -8.35 2.97
N GLY A 369 -28.34 -8.70 3.81
CA GLY A 369 -29.55 -7.90 4.02
C GLY A 369 -30.71 -8.26 3.08
N PRO A 370 -31.90 -7.64 3.29
CA PRO A 370 -33.12 -7.90 2.51
C PRO A 370 -32.98 -7.56 1.03
N GLU A 371 -32.48 -6.35 0.71
CA GLU A 371 -32.41 -5.81 -0.65
C GLU A 371 -31.63 -6.74 -1.60
N THR A 372 -30.53 -7.31 -1.12
CA THR A 372 -29.72 -8.24 -1.93
C THR A 372 -30.42 -9.56 -2.21
N LEU A 373 -31.30 -10.00 -1.31
CA LEU A 373 -32.04 -11.25 -1.45
C LEU A 373 -33.26 -11.07 -2.37
N THR A 374 -33.90 -9.89 -2.35
CA THR A 374 -35.10 -9.60 -3.14
C THR A 374 -34.78 -9.09 -4.54
N ASN A 375 -33.78 -8.21 -4.69
CA ASN A 375 -33.55 -7.47 -5.94
C ASN A 375 -32.54 -8.16 -6.88
N CYS A 376 -31.81 -9.18 -6.42
CA CYS A 376 -30.86 -9.86 -7.28
C CYS A 376 -31.56 -10.84 -8.23
N ALA A 377 -31.59 -10.51 -9.53
CA ALA A 377 -32.22 -11.33 -10.57
C ALA A 377 -31.38 -12.56 -10.98
N PHE A 378 -30.05 -12.51 -10.88
CA PHE A 378 -29.13 -13.57 -11.35
C PHE A 378 -28.57 -14.44 -10.22
N CYS A 379 -28.93 -14.18 -8.96
CA CYS A 379 -28.38 -14.91 -7.83
C CYS A 379 -29.07 -16.25 -7.62
N SER A 380 -28.30 -17.28 -7.29
CA SER A 380 -28.80 -18.62 -6.95
C SER A 380 -28.37 -19.03 -5.54
N LEU A 381 -29.25 -19.75 -4.82
CA LEU A 381 -28.97 -20.22 -3.46
C LEU A 381 -27.81 -21.23 -3.40
N ASP A 382 -27.49 -21.89 -4.52
CA ASP A 382 -26.40 -22.86 -4.63
C ASP A 382 -25.02 -22.18 -4.60
N ASN A 383 -24.91 -20.95 -5.11
CA ASN A 383 -23.66 -20.20 -5.21
C ASN A 383 -23.72 -18.89 -4.43
N LEU A 384 -23.29 -18.93 -3.16
CA LEU A 384 -23.22 -17.74 -2.28
C LEU A 384 -22.38 -16.58 -2.85
N THR A 385 -21.43 -16.88 -3.74
CA THR A 385 -20.58 -15.87 -4.40
C THR A 385 -21.39 -14.92 -5.28
N THR A 386 -22.49 -15.38 -5.88
CA THR A 386 -23.35 -14.55 -6.73
C THR A 386 -23.96 -13.39 -5.95
N TYR A 387 -24.48 -13.66 -4.75
CA TYR A 387 -24.97 -12.65 -3.81
C TYR A 387 -23.86 -11.70 -3.34
N ALA A 388 -22.65 -12.22 -3.11
CA ALA A 388 -21.51 -11.38 -2.72
C ALA A 388 -21.15 -10.38 -3.83
N ILE A 389 -21.12 -10.82 -5.09
CA ILE A 389 -20.80 -9.98 -6.25
C ILE A 389 -21.87 -8.89 -6.45
N TYR A 390 -23.14 -9.20 -6.23
CA TYR A 390 -24.21 -8.19 -6.31
C TYR A 390 -24.12 -7.16 -5.16
N HIS A 391 -23.78 -7.60 -3.95
CA HIS A 391 -23.74 -6.74 -2.78
C HIS A 391 -22.54 -5.76 -2.79
N LEU A 392 -21.38 -6.21 -3.27
CA LEU A 392 -20.10 -5.52 -3.12
C LEU A 392 -20.05 -4.09 -3.70
N PRO A 393 -20.49 -3.83 -4.95
CA PRO A 393 -20.30 -2.53 -5.58
C PRO A 393 -21.00 -1.38 -4.83
N PHE A 394 -22.27 -1.57 -4.48
CA PHE A 394 -23.08 -0.51 -3.87
C PHE A 394 -22.89 -0.41 -2.37
N ASN A 395 -22.77 -1.54 -1.67
CA ASN A 395 -22.74 -1.53 -0.21
C ASN A 395 -21.32 -1.42 0.36
N VAL A 396 -20.29 -1.88 -0.36
CA VAL A 396 -18.91 -1.92 0.16
C VAL A 396 -18.02 -0.94 -0.59
N LEU A 397 -17.95 -1.05 -1.92
CA LEU A 397 -17.01 -0.28 -2.73
C LEU A 397 -17.37 1.20 -2.80
N LEU A 398 -18.64 1.54 -2.96
CA LEU A 398 -19.10 2.92 -3.08
C LEU A 398 -18.74 3.79 -1.85
N PRO A 399 -19.01 3.36 -0.58
CA PRO A 399 -18.55 4.10 0.60
C PRO A 399 -17.03 4.28 0.66
N HIS A 400 -16.25 3.26 0.29
CA HIS A 400 -14.78 3.34 0.28
C HIS A 400 -14.27 4.26 -0.83
N LEU A 401 -14.91 4.29 -1.99
CA LEU A 401 -14.55 5.18 -3.09
C LEU A 401 -14.82 6.63 -2.70
N PHE A 402 -15.95 6.90 -2.05
CA PHE A 402 -16.24 8.22 -1.49
C PHE A 402 -15.20 8.63 -0.45
N HIS A 403 -14.86 7.73 0.49
CA HIS A 403 -13.83 7.98 1.51
C HIS A 403 -12.45 8.24 0.88
N MET A 404 -12.03 7.45 -0.11
CA MET A 404 -10.79 7.68 -0.85
C MET A 404 -10.79 9.00 -1.63
N ALA A 405 -11.93 9.40 -2.19
CA ALA A 405 -12.08 10.71 -2.83
C ALA A 405 -11.92 11.85 -1.81
N THR A 406 -12.51 11.71 -0.61
CA THR A 406 -12.34 12.70 0.47
C THR A 406 -10.87 12.80 0.90
N ILE A 407 -10.17 11.67 1.12
CA ILE A 407 -8.73 11.63 1.43
C ILE A 407 -7.91 12.29 0.31
N GLY A 408 -8.24 12.01 -0.96
CA GLY A 408 -7.57 12.58 -2.12
C GLY A 408 -7.69 14.10 -2.19
N LEU A 409 -8.87 14.64 -1.83
CA LEU A 409 -9.13 16.08 -1.81
C LEU A 409 -8.33 16.77 -0.70
N ILE A 410 -8.38 16.25 0.53
CA ILE A 410 -7.69 16.83 1.71
C ILE A 410 -6.16 16.71 1.65
N THR A 411 -5.62 15.83 0.80
CA THR A 411 -4.18 15.63 0.62
C THR A 411 -3.65 16.20 -0.70
N SER A 412 -4.50 16.90 -1.47
CA SER A 412 -4.07 17.59 -2.68
C SER A 412 -3.24 18.83 -2.34
N SER A 413 -2.11 19.02 -3.03
CA SER A 413 -1.19 20.14 -2.78
C SER A 413 -1.82 21.50 -3.07
N VAL A 414 -2.70 21.56 -4.07
CA VAL A 414 -3.40 22.79 -4.49
C VAL A 414 -4.45 23.24 -3.46
N PHE A 415 -5.13 22.30 -2.81
CA PHE A 415 -6.20 22.63 -1.86
C PHE A 415 -5.70 22.75 -0.42
N ALA A 416 -4.85 21.81 0.02
CA ALA A 416 -4.48 21.63 1.42
C ALA A 416 -3.03 22.03 1.75
N GLY A 417 -2.26 22.44 0.75
CA GLY A 417 -0.86 22.83 0.89
C GLY A 417 0.09 21.63 1.01
N SER A 418 1.39 21.94 1.10
CA SER A 418 2.46 20.93 1.11
C SER A 418 2.48 20.08 2.38
N ASP A 419 1.99 20.60 3.52
CA ASP A 419 2.03 19.89 4.80
C ASP A 419 1.02 18.73 4.90
N ALA A 420 -0.13 18.86 4.24
CA ALA A 420 -1.09 17.76 4.12
C ALA A 420 -0.71 16.80 2.98
N SER A 421 -0.11 17.32 1.90
CA SER A 421 0.25 16.52 0.72
C SER A 421 1.29 15.42 1.01
N LYS A 422 2.18 15.63 1.97
CA LYS A 422 3.17 14.62 2.43
C LYS A 422 2.52 13.33 2.91
N TRP A 423 1.32 13.41 3.51
CA TRP A 423 0.62 12.26 4.06
C TRP A 423 -0.21 11.50 3.02
N ARG A 424 -0.30 12.00 1.78
CA ARG A 424 -1.12 11.40 0.72
C ARG A 424 -0.84 9.92 0.52
N LYS A 425 0.45 9.54 0.46
CA LYS A 425 0.87 8.14 0.27
C LYS A 425 0.39 7.26 1.42
N GLU A 426 0.68 7.66 2.65
CA GLU A 426 0.35 6.87 3.84
C GLU A 426 -1.18 6.74 4.02
N PHE A 427 -1.92 7.84 3.84
CA PHE A 427 -3.38 7.82 3.96
C PHE A 427 -4.03 7.02 2.84
N SER A 428 -3.53 7.11 1.60
CA SER A 428 -4.05 6.31 0.48
C SER A 428 -3.80 4.83 0.67
N ILE A 429 -2.60 4.44 1.15
CA ILE A 429 -2.29 3.03 1.44
C ILE A 429 -3.22 2.50 2.53
N MET A 430 -3.43 3.26 3.62
CA MET A 430 -4.33 2.85 4.69
C MET A 430 -5.78 2.73 4.22
N GLY A 431 -6.27 3.68 3.41
CA GLY A 431 -7.62 3.63 2.85
C GLY A 431 -7.84 2.42 1.94
N ILE A 432 -6.87 2.09 1.09
CA ILE A 432 -6.90 0.87 0.26
C ILE A 432 -6.86 -0.39 1.14
N ALA A 433 -6.02 -0.40 2.18
CA ALA A 433 -5.93 -1.52 3.11
C ALA A 433 -7.27 -1.78 3.84
N PHE A 434 -7.96 -0.72 4.27
CA PHE A 434 -9.29 -0.84 4.87
C PHE A 434 -10.32 -1.36 3.86
N ALA A 435 -10.31 -0.88 2.61
CA ALA A 435 -11.19 -1.37 1.57
C ALA A 435 -10.99 -2.87 1.29
N LEU A 436 -9.73 -3.32 1.18
CA LEU A 436 -9.39 -4.72 0.98
C LEU A 436 -9.78 -5.58 2.19
N LEU A 437 -9.58 -5.08 3.40
CA LEU A 437 -9.97 -5.76 4.63
C LEU A 437 -11.49 -5.92 4.71
N ASP A 438 -12.26 -4.87 4.40
CA ASP A 438 -13.73 -4.95 4.42
C ASP A 438 -14.26 -5.89 3.33
N ILE A 439 -13.71 -5.83 2.11
CA ILE A 439 -14.02 -6.81 1.06
C ILE A 439 -13.72 -8.24 1.55
N TYR A 440 -12.56 -8.45 2.15
CA TYR A 440 -12.19 -9.75 2.70
C TYR A 440 -13.16 -10.22 3.78
N VAL A 441 -13.54 -9.35 4.73
CA VAL A 441 -14.53 -9.67 5.77
C VAL A 441 -15.87 -10.00 5.14
N VAL A 442 -16.41 -9.14 4.26
CA VAL A 442 -17.70 -9.36 3.61
C VAL A 442 -17.72 -10.63 2.75
N MET A 443 -16.60 -11.03 2.15
CA MET A 443 -16.46 -12.25 1.33
C MET A 443 -16.17 -13.53 2.12
N SER A 444 -15.50 -13.45 3.26
CA SER A 444 -15.12 -14.63 4.08
C SER A 444 -16.06 -14.88 5.27
N TYR A 445 -16.81 -13.88 5.71
CA TYR A 445 -17.58 -13.95 6.94
C TYR A 445 -18.79 -14.88 6.83
N ASP A 446 -18.80 -15.95 7.62
CA ASP A 446 -19.94 -16.84 7.76
C ASP A 446 -20.69 -16.54 9.07
N PRO A 447 -21.91 -15.96 9.01
CA PRO A 447 -22.64 -15.56 10.21
C PRO A 447 -22.98 -16.75 11.12
N MET A 448 -23.04 -17.99 10.61
CA MET A 448 -23.30 -19.16 11.45
C MET A 448 -22.04 -19.73 12.09
N ALA A 449 -20.88 -19.60 11.46
CA ALA A 449 -19.61 -20.07 12.02
C ALA A 449 -19.15 -19.18 13.18
N TYR A 450 -19.34 -17.87 13.06
CA TYR A 450 -18.94 -16.87 14.06
C TYR A 450 -20.06 -16.53 15.06
N ALA A 451 -21.25 -17.14 14.93
CA ALA A 451 -22.33 -16.96 15.90
C ALA A 451 -22.04 -17.65 17.24
N SER A 452 -22.59 -17.07 18.32
CA SER A 452 -22.50 -17.64 19.66
C SER A 452 -23.09 -19.06 19.70
N ALA A 453 -22.59 -19.91 20.61
CA ALA A 453 -23.06 -21.28 20.75
C ALA A 453 -24.58 -21.35 20.99
N ALA A 454 -25.15 -20.36 21.68
CA ALA A 454 -26.58 -20.23 21.92
C ALA A 454 -27.39 -19.95 20.63
N VAL A 455 -26.84 -19.16 19.69
CA VAL A 455 -27.48 -18.91 18.39
C VAL A 455 -27.38 -20.15 17.50
N ARG A 456 -26.23 -20.84 17.49
CA ARG A 456 -26.05 -22.11 16.75
C ARG A 456 -26.96 -23.22 17.28
N ALA A 457 -27.18 -23.26 18.59
CA ALA A 457 -28.12 -24.18 19.24
C ALA A 457 -29.60 -23.77 19.06
N GLY A 458 -29.88 -22.64 18.40
CA GLY A 458 -31.24 -22.16 18.16
C GLY A 458 -31.96 -21.65 19.43
N VAL A 459 -31.22 -21.32 20.49
CA VAL A 459 -31.76 -20.79 21.75
C VAL A 459 -31.86 -19.27 21.72
N ALA A 460 -30.86 -18.60 21.16
CA ALA A 460 -30.76 -17.14 21.09
C ALA A 460 -31.06 -16.59 19.68
N VAL A 461 -31.43 -15.31 19.61
CA VAL A 461 -31.74 -14.60 18.36
C VAL A 461 -30.44 -14.32 17.60
N PRO A 462 -30.38 -14.59 16.28
CA PRO A 462 -29.19 -14.29 15.49
C PRO A 462 -29.03 -12.77 15.28
N SER A 463 -27.80 -12.27 15.45
CA SER A 463 -27.43 -10.91 15.05
C SER A 463 -27.17 -10.85 13.54
N SER A 464 -27.69 -9.82 12.87
CA SER A 464 -27.37 -9.57 11.45
C SER A 464 -26.01 -8.90 11.31
N SER A 465 -25.11 -9.51 10.54
CA SER A 465 -23.83 -8.87 10.21
C SER A 465 -24.00 -7.72 9.25
N TYR A 466 -25.00 -7.76 8.36
CA TYR A 466 -25.34 -6.62 7.50
C TYR A 466 -25.61 -5.34 8.32
N TYR A 467 -26.44 -5.44 9.36
CA TYR A 467 -26.72 -4.32 10.26
C TYR A 467 -25.46 -3.83 11.00
N GLN A 468 -24.69 -4.75 11.58
CA GLN A 468 -23.49 -4.40 12.36
C GLN A 468 -22.40 -3.76 11.49
N ILE A 469 -22.10 -4.34 10.32
CA ILE A 469 -21.09 -3.81 9.40
C ILE A 469 -21.54 -2.47 8.82
N GLY A 470 -22.83 -2.31 8.53
CA GLY A 470 -23.37 -1.05 8.04
C GLY A 470 -23.25 0.12 9.02
N LEU A 471 -23.29 -0.14 10.34
CA LEU A 471 -23.04 0.87 11.38
C LEU A 471 -21.55 1.04 11.70
N LEU A 472 -20.79 -0.05 11.70
CA LEU A 472 -19.36 -0.04 12.04
C LEU A 472 -18.51 0.64 10.96
N ARG A 473 -18.86 0.51 9.68
CA ARG A 473 -18.10 1.09 8.57
C ARG A 473 -18.01 2.63 8.63
N PRO A 474 -19.12 3.39 8.71
CA PRO A 474 -19.03 4.85 8.84
C PRO A 474 -18.35 5.26 10.15
N LEU A 475 -18.52 4.50 11.24
CA LEU A 475 -17.77 4.74 12.48
C LEU A 475 -16.25 4.61 12.27
N LEU A 476 -15.81 3.57 11.55
CA LEU A 476 -14.41 3.34 11.23
C LEU A 476 -13.83 4.49 10.40
N PHE A 477 -14.58 4.99 9.40
CA PHE A 477 -14.18 6.16 8.62
C PHE A 477 -14.04 7.40 9.49
N ALA A 478 -15.01 7.67 10.39
CA ALA A 478 -14.93 8.80 11.31
C ALA A 478 -13.70 8.74 12.23
N ILE A 479 -13.37 7.54 12.76
CA ILE A 479 -12.18 7.33 13.59
C ILE A 479 -10.91 7.58 12.77
N PHE A 480 -10.84 7.03 11.56
CA PHE A 480 -9.70 7.20 10.68
C PHE A 480 -9.48 8.67 10.30
N ASP A 481 -10.55 9.37 9.90
CA ASP A 481 -10.51 10.78 9.55
C ASP A 481 -10.11 11.65 10.75
N GLY A 482 -10.53 11.28 11.96
CA GLY A 482 -10.07 11.92 13.20
C GLY A 482 -8.57 11.77 13.42
N VAL A 483 -7.99 10.60 13.15
CA VAL A 483 -6.54 10.37 13.21
C VAL A 483 -5.82 11.18 12.12
N CYS A 484 -6.33 11.20 10.88
CA CYS A 484 -5.79 12.01 9.79
C CYS A 484 -5.81 13.51 10.12
N ALA A 485 -6.91 14.02 10.68
CA ALA A 485 -7.05 15.40 11.12
C ALA A 485 -6.01 15.75 12.19
N LEU A 486 -5.82 14.87 13.18
CA LEU A 486 -4.81 15.05 14.22
C LEU A 486 -3.39 15.12 13.61
N LEU A 487 -3.06 14.21 12.69
CA LEU A 487 -1.73 14.19 12.04
C LEU A 487 -1.48 15.43 11.19
N ILE A 488 -2.46 15.88 10.40
CA ILE A 488 -2.37 17.12 9.61
C ILE A 488 -2.24 18.34 10.53
N TRP A 489 -3.01 18.40 11.61
CA TRP A 489 -2.90 19.51 12.57
C TRP A 489 -1.52 19.54 13.24
N LEU A 490 -0.99 18.38 13.63
CA LEU A 490 0.34 18.25 14.23
C LEU A 490 1.47 18.65 13.26
N SER A 491 1.37 18.26 11.98
CA SER A 491 2.35 18.64 10.95
C SER A 491 2.24 20.13 10.60
N ALA A 492 1.03 20.64 10.41
CA ALA A 492 0.77 22.02 10.03
C ALA A 492 1.21 23.02 11.11
N THR A 493 1.04 22.70 12.39
CA THR A 493 1.50 23.56 13.52
C THR A 493 2.99 23.43 13.82
N ARG A 494 3.72 22.59 13.07
CA ARG A 494 5.14 22.24 13.29
C ARG A 494 5.42 21.71 14.70
N ARG A 495 4.40 21.11 15.33
CA ARG A 495 4.52 20.56 16.69
C ARG A 495 5.17 19.19 16.69
N PHE A 496 4.82 18.36 15.70
CA PHE A 496 5.39 17.04 15.43
C PHE A 496 5.56 16.84 13.92
N PHE A 497 6.53 16.02 13.50
CA PHE A 497 6.81 15.69 12.08
C PHE A 497 7.27 16.87 11.21
N PHE A 498 8.20 17.68 11.72
CA PHE A 498 8.88 18.69 10.91
C PHE A 498 9.86 18.02 9.93
N THR A 499 9.57 18.12 8.63
CA THR A 499 10.54 17.82 7.58
C THR A 499 11.25 19.11 7.18
N PRO A 500 12.57 19.23 7.34
CA PRO A 500 13.29 20.39 6.82
C PRO A 500 13.07 20.50 5.30
N PRO A 501 12.96 21.72 4.74
CA PRO A 501 12.88 21.91 3.30
C PRO A 501 14.10 21.26 2.65
N SER A 502 13.89 20.63 1.49
CA SER A 502 14.97 19.96 0.76
C SER A 502 16.05 20.97 0.37
N GLN A 503 17.31 20.52 0.17
CA GLN A 503 18.37 21.44 -0.29
C GLN A 503 17.99 22.13 -1.62
N ALA A 504 17.23 21.45 -2.48
CA ALA A 504 16.69 22.02 -3.71
C ALA A 504 15.67 23.15 -3.44
N GLU A 505 14.72 22.95 -2.53
CA GLU A 505 13.76 24.01 -2.13
C GLU A 505 14.44 25.19 -1.45
N GLN A 506 15.49 24.95 -0.65
CA GLN A 506 16.27 26.02 -0.03
C GLN A 506 16.99 26.85 -1.09
N VAL A 507 17.61 26.18 -2.07
CA VAL A 507 18.25 26.85 -3.20
C VAL A 507 17.23 27.60 -4.04
N GLU A 508 16.08 27.02 -4.36
CA GLU A 508 15.02 27.67 -5.14
C GLU A 508 14.42 28.88 -4.41
N GLN A 509 14.24 28.80 -3.09
CA GLN A 509 13.78 29.93 -2.29
C GLN A 509 14.81 31.06 -2.26
N VAL A 510 16.10 30.74 -2.16
CA VAL A 510 17.18 31.75 -2.24
C VAL A 510 17.30 32.34 -3.63
N VAL A 511 17.22 31.51 -4.68
CA VAL A 511 17.30 31.93 -6.08
C VAL A 511 16.10 32.80 -6.46
N SER A 512 14.88 32.43 -6.06
CA SER A 512 13.67 33.23 -6.33
C SER A 512 13.67 34.58 -5.60
N ALA A 513 14.11 34.61 -4.32
CA ALA A 513 14.31 35.86 -3.60
C ALA A 513 15.38 36.75 -4.26
N SER A 514 16.48 36.15 -4.70
CA SER A 514 17.57 36.84 -5.40
C SER A 514 17.14 37.35 -6.77
N LEU A 515 16.37 36.58 -7.55
CA LEU A 515 15.79 37.00 -8.83
C LEU A 515 14.82 38.17 -8.65
N GLY A 516 14.01 38.16 -7.59
CA GLY A 516 13.14 39.28 -7.22
C GLY A 516 13.94 40.57 -6.97
N ALA A 517 14.99 40.50 -6.15
CA ALA A 517 15.87 41.63 -5.90
C ALA A 517 16.63 42.10 -7.16
N LEU A 518 17.08 41.15 -7.99
CA LEU A 518 17.80 41.43 -9.23
C LEU A 518 16.90 42.09 -10.28
N SER A 519 15.65 41.61 -10.43
CA SER A 519 14.65 42.22 -11.34
C SER A 519 14.27 43.66 -10.91
N GLY A 520 14.17 43.90 -9.60
CA GLY A 520 14.01 45.26 -9.06
C GLY A 520 15.22 46.15 -9.32
N SER A 521 16.43 45.60 -9.28
CA SER A 521 17.67 46.36 -9.52
C SER A 521 17.91 46.62 -11.00
N THR A 522 17.70 45.63 -11.87
CA THR A 522 17.85 45.80 -13.34
C THR A 522 16.83 46.79 -13.90
N SER A 523 15.59 46.80 -13.41
CA SER A 523 14.60 47.80 -13.84
C SER A 523 14.99 49.22 -13.45
N LYS A 524 15.56 49.41 -12.25
CA LYS A 524 16.14 50.71 -11.83
C LYS A 524 17.34 51.10 -12.68
N LEU A 525 18.27 50.18 -12.96
CA LEU A 525 19.43 50.45 -13.83
C LEU A 525 19.00 50.80 -15.25
N HIS A 526 18.00 50.10 -15.79
CA HIS A 526 17.41 50.43 -17.08
C HIS A 526 16.79 51.82 -17.08
N ALA A 527 16.04 52.18 -16.02
CA ALA A 527 15.47 53.52 -15.88
C ALA A 527 16.56 54.60 -15.83
N VAL A 528 17.64 54.38 -15.08
CA VAL A 528 18.79 55.30 -15.01
C VAL A 528 19.50 55.41 -16.36
N SER A 529 19.70 54.30 -17.07
CA SER A 529 20.31 54.28 -18.41
C SER A 529 19.47 55.06 -19.42
N VAL A 530 18.15 54.87 -19.41
CA VAL A 530 17.22 55.63 -20.27
C VAL A 530 17.23 57.11 -19.91
N ALA A 531 17.19 57.45 -18.61
CA ALA A 531 17.26 58.82 -18.14
C ALA A 531 18.58 59.50 -18.56
N ARG A 532 19.73 58.83 -18.39
CA ARG A 532 21.04 59.34 -18.82
C ARG A 532 21.08 59.54 -20.33
N ASN A 533 20.56 58.60 -21.11
CA ASN A 533 20.47 58.73 -22.57
C ASN A 533 19.56 59.91 -22.98
N ALA A 534 18.47 60.16 -22.26
CA ALA A 534 17.60 61.31 -22.49
C ALA A 534 18.32 62.64 -22.17
N VAL A 535 19.02 62.71 -21.03
CA VAL A 535 19.80 63.89 -20.61
C VAL A 535 20.90 64.21 -21.62
N VAL A 536 21.63 63.21 -22.12
CA VAL A 536 22.71 63.43 -23.11
C VAL A 536 22.18 63.89 -24.47
N ARG A 537 20.96 63.50 -24.84
CA ARG A 537 20.34 63.85 -26.13
C ARG A 537 19.70 65.24 -26.12
N ASP A 538 19.21 65.73 -24.99
CA ASP A 538 18.66 67.08 -24.85
C ASP A 538 19.78 68.06 -24.48
N LYS A 539 20.01 69.07 -25.32
CA LYS A 539 21.04 70.08 -25.12
C LYS A 539 20.86 70.86 -23.80
N MET A 540 19.62 71.21 -23.44
CA MET A 540 19.35 72.02 -22.25
C MET A 540 19.62 71.23 -20.95
N LEU A 541 19.27 69.95 -20.94
CA LEU A 541 19.50 69.07 -19.80
C LEU A 541 20.98 68.71 -19.67
N ARG A 542 21.64 68.44 -20.80
CA ARG A 542 23.08 68.17 -20.83
C ARG A 542 23.89 69.35 -20.29
N ASP A 543 23.59 70.57 -20.70
CA ASP A 543 24.33 71.76 -20.25
C ASP A 543 24.19 72.00 -18.73
N ARG A 544 23.02 71.65 -18.15
CA ARG A 544 22.80 71.68 -16.69
C ARG A 544 23.52 70.57 -15.95
N ASP A 545 23.50 69.35 -16.48
CA ASP A 545 24.22 68.20 -15.92
C ASP A 545 25.73 68.48 -15.93
N GLU A 546 26.28 68.99 -17.04
CA GLU A 546 27.68 69.36 -17.16
C GLU A 546 28.07 70.50 -16.20
N ALA A 547 27.21 71.51 -16.02
CA ALA A 547 27.44 72.56 -15.04
C ALA A 547 27.48 72.01 -13.60
N TYR A 548 26.58 71.09 -13.26
CA TYR A 548 26.59 70.41 -11.97
C TYR A 548 27.86 69.57 -11.76
N TRP A 549 28.25 68.75 -12.73
CA TRP A 549 29.47 67.94 -12.61
C TRP A 549 30.73 68.82 -12.56
N ARG A 550 30.78 69.93 -13.30
CA ARG A 550 31.88 70.91 -13.21
C ARG A 550 31.99 71.54 -11.82
N THR A 551 30.88 71.87 -11.16
CA THR A 551 30.93 72.40 -9.79
C THR A 551 31.33 71.35 -8.77
N VAL A 552 30.87 70.11 -8.90
CA VAL A 552 31.27 68.99 -8.03
C VAL A 552 32.77 68.69 -8.16
N VAL A 553 33.30 68.64 -9.38
CA VAL A 553 34.74 68.43 -9.61
C VAL A 553 35.55 69.59 -9.05
N ALA A 554 35.11 70.85 -9.23
CA ALA A 554 35.79 72.01 -8.65
C ALA A 554 35.82 71.95 -7.11
N MET A 555 34.72 71.55 -6.47
CA MET A 555 34.66 71.35 -5.02
C MET A 555 35.62 70.22 -4.54
N ASN A 556 35.78 69.16 -5.32
CA ASN A 556 36.71 68.07 -4.99
C ASN A 556 38.19 68.45 -5.23
N VAL A 557 38.49 69.28 -6.23
CA VAL A 557 39.84 69.78 -6.53
C VAL A 557 40.30 70.83 -5.50
N ASP A 558 39.37 71.62 -4.97
CA ASP A 558 39.65 72.60 -3.91
C ASP A 558 39.78 71.99 -2.51
N ASN A 559 39.64 70.66 -2.38
CA ASN A 559 39.88 69.96 -1.13
C ASN A 559 41.40 69.97 -0.80
N PRO A 560 41.84 70.63 0.28
CA PRO A 560 43.26 70.84 0.59
C PRO A 560 44.05 69.53 0.80
N ALA A 561 43.38 68.39 0.96
CA ALA A 561 44.01 67.07 1.04
C ALA A 561 44.61 66.58 -0.29
N MET A 562 44.12 67.03 -1.46
CA MET A 562 44.58 66.54 -2.77
C MET A 562 45.67 67.42 -3.41
N LYS A 563 45.83 68.66 -2.93
CA LYS A 563 46.83 69.62 -3.43
C LYS A 563 48.28 69.29 -2.99
N ALA A 564 48.44 68.35 -2.05
CA ALA A 564 49.75 67.93 -1.53
C ALA A 564 50.43 66.80 -2.35
N GLY A 565 49.74 66.17 -3.30
CA GLY A 565 50.23 64.97 -4.00
C GLY A 565 50.97 65.18 -5.33
N SER A 566 51.13 66.42 -5.81
CA SER A 566 51.73 66.70 -7.13
C SER A 566 52.83 67.76 -7.04
N VAL A 567 53.89 67.46 -6.29
CA VAL A 567 55.21 68.06 -6.49
C VAL A 567 56.24 66.94 -6.45
N VAL A 568 56.59 66.41 -7.62
CA VAL A 568 57.81 65.62 -7.78
C VAL A 568 58.98 66.60 -7.68
N SER A 569 59.59 66.68 -6.51
CA SER A 569 60.91 67.27 -6.31
C SER A 569 61.84 66.16 -5.84
N GLY A 570 62.87 65.88 -6.64
CA GLY A 570 63.95 64.99 -6.24
C GLY A 570 64.73 65.59 -5.07
N GLY A 571 65.01 64.76 -4.06
CA GLY A 571 65.85 65.11 -2.93
C GLY A 571 65.83 64.00 -1.89
N GLU A 572 67.01 63.44 -1.62
CA GLU A 572 67.27 62.38 -0.64
C GLU A 572 66.98 62.80 0.81
N ASN A 573 66.66 61.79 1.62
CA ASN A 573 66.70 61.72 3.09
C ASN A 573 65.57 62.38 3.91
N GLY A 574 64.90 61.55 4.73
CA GLY A 574 64.10 61.99 5.89
C GLY A 574 63.01 60.99 6.29
N GLU A 575 63.12 60.45 7.50
CA GLU A 575 62.15 59.54 8.13
C GLU A 575 60.86 60.27 8.59
N GLU A 576 59.80 59.47 8.84
CA GLU A 576 58.56 59.76 9.58
C GLU A 576 57.48 60.68 8.95
N GLU A 577 56.38 60.09 8.47
CA GLU A 577 55.07 60.01 9.17
C GLU A 577 54.02 59.42 8.21
N GLY A 578 53.16 58.54 8.72
CA GLY A 578 52.17 57.79 7.93
C GLY A 578 51.13 58.71 7.28
N GLY A 579 51.28 58.97 5.98
CA GLY A 579 50.27 59.62 5.15
C GLY A 579 49.05 58.72 4.95
N VAL A 580 47.90 59.14 5.46
CA VAL A 580 46.59 58.55 5.18
C VAL A 580 46.30 58.71 3.67
N PRO A 581 45.99 57.63 2.94
CA PRO A 581 45.67 57.72 1.50
C PRO A 581 44.36 58.51 1.28
N PRO A 582 44.15 59.08 0.09
CA PRO A 582 42.96 59.89 -0.20
C PRO A 582 41.69 59.09 0.04
N THR A 583 40.73 59.66 0.78
CA THR A 583 39.44 59.04 1.08
C THR A 583 38.73 58.68 -0.23
N SER A 584 38.73 57.40 -0.57
CA SER A 584 38.02 56.92 -1.74
C SER A 584 36.52 57.14 -1.52
N ILE A 585 35.75 57.47 -2.57
CA ILE A 585 34.29 57.69 -2.46
C ILE A 585 33.56 56.46 -1.85
N TRP A 586 34.21 55.30 -1.89
CA TRP A 586 33.78 54.03 -1.32
C TRP A 586 33.93 53.95 0.20
N GLU A 587 34.68 54.86 0.81
CA GLU A 587 34.87 54.99 2.26
C GLU A 587 33.90 56.00 2.89
N GLU A 588 33.14 56.74 2.08
CA GLU A 588 32.14 57.67 2.59
C GLU A 588 31.06 56.94 3.40
N GLU A 589 30.78 57.42 4.62
CA GLU A 589 29.87 56.76 5.56
C GLU A 589 28.46 56.57 4.97
N GLU A 590 28.03 57.49 4.10
CA GLU A 590 26.74 57.41 3.41
C GLU A 590 26.71 56.31 2.34
N VAL A 591 27.80 56.14 1.59
CA VAL A 591 27.96 55.10 0.57
C VAL A 591 28.07 53.73 1.24
N VAL A 592 28.83 53.62 2.32
CA VAL A 592 28.92 52.38 3.14
C VAL A 592 27.57 52.03 3.75
N ARG A 593 26.81 53.01 4.25
CA ARG A 593 25.46 52.83 4.80
C ARG A 593 24.43 52.46 3.72
N ALA A 594 24.52 53.05 2.53
CA ALA A 594 23.66 52.70 1.41
C ALA A 594 23.96 51.28 0.89
N MET A 595 25.24 50.93 0.76
CA MET A 595 25.69 49.62 0.32
C MET A 595 25.33 48.52 1.32
N SER A 596 25.50 48.77 2.62
CA SER A 596 25.09 47.83 3.68
C SER A 596 23.57 47.60 3.74
N ARG A 597 22.76 48.63 3.46
CA ARG A 597 21.30 48.48 3.32
C ARG A 597 20.91 47.72 2.06
N ALA A 598 21.61 47.94 0.95
CA ALA A 598 21.37 47.20 -0.30
C ALA A 598 21.74 45.71 -0.18
N MET A 599 22.74 45.38 0.63
CA MET A 599 23.28 44.03 0.78
C MET A 599 22.69 43.22 1.94
N ALA A 600 21.70 43.76 2.65
CA ALA A 600 20.79 43.08 3.61
C ALA A 600 21.32 41.77 4.24
N GLY A 601 22.47 41.81 4.92
CA GLY A 601 22.95 40.73 5.79
C GLY A 601 23.99 39.75 5.21
N GLN A 602 24.47 39.92 3.97
CA GLN A 602 25.62 39.14 3.48
C GLN A 602 26.94 39.87 3.80
N GLY A 603 27.44 39.65 5.03
CA GLY A 603 28.71 40.22 5.50
C GLY A 603 29.91 39.51 4.88
N GLY A 604 30.81 40.27 4.27
CA GLY A 604 32.11 39.75 3.79
C GLY A 604 32.59 40.31 2.45
N VAL A 605 32.02 41.41 1.96
CA VAL A 605 32.48 42.02 0.71
C VAL A 605 33.47 43.15 1.03
N ASP A 606 34.70 42.98 0.53
CA ASP A 606 35.78 43.95 0.66
C ASP A 606 35.53 45.15 -0.25
N LEU A 607 35.13 46.28 0.34
CA LEU A 607 34.75 47.51 -0.36
C LEU A 607 35.94 48.11 -1.13
N ALA A 608 37.16 47.96 -0.60
CA ALA A 608 38.35 48.45 -1.26
C ALA A 608 38.63 47.67 -2.56
N ARG A 609 38.44 46.35 -2.51
CA ARG A 609 38.58 45.48 -3.69
C ARG A 609 37.52 45.79 -4.76
N LEU A 610 36.28 46.04 -4.36
CA LEU A 610 35.23 46.44 -5.30
C LEU A 610 35.49 47.79 -5.95
N GLY A 611 36.05 48.74 -5.19
CA GLY A 611 36.49 50.02 -5.74
C GLY A 611 37.61 49.87 -6.77
N MET A 612 38.58 48.98 -6.52
CA MET A 612 39.65 48.66 -7.47
C MET A 612 39.12 47.96 -8.72
N ASP A 613 38.28 46.92 -8.58
CA ASP A 613 37.70 46.19 -9.72
C ASP A 613 36.84 47.12 -10.59
N ALA A 614 36.07 48.03 -9.96
CA ALA A 614 35.27 49.02 -10.68
C ALA A 614 36.16 50.05 -11.39
N ALA A 615 37.23 50.54 -10.75
CA ALA A 615 38.17 51.46 -11.37
C ALA A 615 38.95 50.82 -12.53
N GLU A 616 39.36 49.56 -12.39
CA GLU A 616 40.00 48.78 -13.46
C GLU A 616 39.05 48.56 -14.64
N TYR A 617 37.77 48.24 -14.38
CA TYR A 617 36.75 48.13 -15.42
C TYR A 617 36.54 49.46 -16.15
N VAL A 618 36.42 50.56 -15.42
CA VAL A 618 36.26 51.90 -16.01
C VAL A 618 37.49 52.23 -16.85
N ASN A 619 38.69 52.10 -16.30
CA ASN A 619 39.94 52.35 -17.01
C ASN A 619 40.08 51.45 -18.25
N GLY A 620 39.67 50.18 -18.19
CA GLY A 620 39.69 49.28 -19.33
C GLY A 620 38.69 49.66 -20.43
N VAL A 621 37.53 50.20 -20.07
CA VAL A 621 36.51 50.67 -21.03
C VAL A 621 36.88 52.06 -21.59
N THR A 622 37.57 52.89 -20.82
CA THR A 622 38.01 54.23 -21.23
C THR A 622 39.40 54.26 -21.87
N ALA A 623 40.17 53.18 -21.76
CA ALA A 623 41.47 53.00 -22.42
C ALA A 623 41.32 53.05 -23.94
N GLY A 624 41.46 54.24 -24.50
CA GLY A 624 41.27 54.54 -25.92
C GLY A 624 40.46 55.80 -26.19
N LEU A 625 39.76 56.35 -25.20
CA LEU A 625 39.09 57.66 -25.28
C LEU A 625 40.02 58.83 -24.94
N GLU A 626 41.16 58.57 -24.29
CA GLU A 626 42.13 59.58 -23.85
C GLU A 626 43.10 60.02 -24.96
N GLY A 627 42.98 59.46 -26.16
CA GLY A 627 43.79 59.80 -27.34
C GLY A 627 42.95 60.37 -28.47
N ASN A 628 42.45 61.61 -28.31
CA ASN A 628 42.09 62.51 -29.41
C ASN A 628 41.98 63.97 -28.92
#